data_AF-A0A3D3SSX4-F1
#
_entry.id   AF-A0A3D3SSX4-F1
#
_cell.length_a   1.000
_cell.length_b   1.000
_cell.length_c   1.000
_cell.angle_alpha   90.00
_cell.angle_beta   90.00
_cell.angle_gamma   90.00
#
_symmetry.space_group_name_H-M   'P 1'
#
loop_
_entity.id
_entity.type
_entity.pdbx_description
1 polymer ?
#
loop_
_entity_poly.entity_id
_entity_poly.type
_entity_poly.pdbx_seq_one_letter_code
_entity_poly.pdbx_strand_id
1 'polypeptide(L)'
;MPPAMLTSLAQARRWPRIDLQADDFRRGQKDFGRLRLEASPSRLQPQWDISSLVIENPQARFEGSGQWAALSLADPLGLSQTRLQFVLSVVNGGRLLDRLGYPGLLRATPGSLRGNVGWP
;
A
#
# COMPACT_ATOMS: atom_id res chain seq x y z
N MET A 1 -16.24 -32.53 29.49
CA MET A 1 -15.90 -31.12 29.20
C MET A 1 -14.58 -31.10 28.44
N PRO A 2 -14.50 -30.65 27.18
CA PRO A 2 -13.22 -30.30 26.56
C PRO A 2 -12.92 -28.80 26.79
N PRO A 3 -11.67 -28.38 27.02
CA PRO A 3 -11.34 -26.96 27.03
C PRO A 3 -11.28 -26.44 25.59
N ALA A 4 -12.22 -25.55 25.25
CA ALA A 4 -12.04 -24.59 24.18
C ALA A 4 -11.03 -23.53 24.67
N MET A 5 -9.78 -23.63 24.22
CA MET A 5 -8.85 -22.49 24.24
C MET A 5 -8.39 -22.20 22.80
N LEU A 6 -9.38 -21.84 21.98
CA LEU A 6 -9.19 -21.04 20.77
C LEU A 6 -8.87 -19.59 21.17
N THR A 7 -7.76 -19.33 21.88
CA THR A 7 -7.19 -17.99 22.15
C THR A 7 -5.79 -18.20 22.71
N SER A 8 -4.68 -17.84 22.09
CA SER A 8 -4.42 -17.00 20.93
C SER A 8 -3.01 -17.34 20.43
N LEU A 9 -2.77 -17.13 19.14
CA LEU A 9 -1.46 -16.89 18.53
C LEU A 9 -0.75 -15.65 19.13
N ALA A 10 -0.90 -15.40 20.43
CA ALA A 10 -0.78 -14.10 21.10
C ALA A 10 0.59 -13.44 20.95
N GLN A 11 1.60 -14.21 20.53
CA GLN A 11 2.98 -13.78 20.39
C GLN A 11 3.66 -14.26 19.09
N ALA A 12 2.93 -14.88 18.15
CA ALA A 12 3.47 -15.12 16.81
C ALA A 12 3.39 -13.82 15.98
N ARG A 13 4.28 -12.86 16.28
CA ARG A 13 4.56 -11.58 15.57
C ARG A 13 3.29 -10.84 15.12
N ARG A 14 2.93 -9.77 15.84
CA ARG A 14 1.69 -8.95 15.76
C ARG A 14 1.09 -8.65 14.37
N TRP A 15 1.81 -8.88 13.28
CA TRP A 15 1.38 -8.66 11.91
C TRP A 15 1.48 -9.95 11.07
N PRO A 16 0.42 -10.39 10.39
CA PRO A 16 0.49 -11.56 9.51
C PRO A 16 1.34 -11.28 8.26
N ARG A 17 1.83 -12.32 7.58
CA ARG A 17 2.27 -12.16 6.18
C ARG A 17 1.03 -11.85 5.33
N ILE A 18 1.15 -10.86 4.44
CA ILE A 18 0.10 -10.46 3.52
C ILE A 18 0.55 -10.75 2.10
N ASP A 19 -0.34 -11.38 1.35
CA ASP A 19 -0.38 -11.42 -0.10
C ASP A 19 -1.81 -11.02 -0.49
N LEU A 20 -1.95 -9.83 -1.06
CA LEU A 20 -3.23 -9.20 -1.36
C LEU A 20 -3.28 -8.83 -2.82
N GLN A 21 -4.32 -9.29 -3.51
CA GLN A 21 -4.68 -8.83 -4.84
C GLN A 21 -6.11 -8.30 -4.84
N ALA A 22 -6.31 -7.12 -5.43
CA ALA A 22 -7.63 -6.59 -5.76
C ALA A 22 -7.64 -6.20 -7.24
N ASP A 23 -8.52 -6.82 -8.01
CA ASP A 23 -8.66 -6.50 -9.44
C ASP A 23 -9.36 -5.16 -9.70
N ASP A 24 -10.14 -4.67 -8.71
CA ASP A 24 -10.76 -3.35 -8.71
C ASP A 24 -10.55 -2.66 -7.36
N PHE A 25 -9.55 -1.78 -7.29
CA PHE A 25 -9.17 -1.00 -6.13
C PHE A 25 -9.63 0.45 -6.29
N ARG A 26 -10.59 0.85 -5.45
CA ARG A 26 -11.14 2.19 -5.40
C ARG A 26 -11.07 2.77 -3.99
N ARG A 27 -10.91 4.09 -3.90
CA ARG A 27 -11.01 4.83 -2.63
C ARG A 27 -11.95 6.02 -2.79
N GLY A 28 -13.15 5.92 -2.22
CA GLY A 28 -14.23 6.84 -2.53
C GLY A 28 -14.52 6.80 -4.03
N GLN A 29 -14.57 7.97 -4.68
CA GLN A 29 -14.79 8.08 -6.14
C GLN A 29 -13.52 7.88 -6.98
N LYS A 30 -12.36 7.66 -6.36
CA LYS A 30 -11.08 7.53 -7.06
C LYS A 30 -10.83 6.08 -7.45
N ASP A 31 -10.64 5.84 -8.73
CA ASP A 31 -10.39 4.51 -9.27
C ASP A 31 -8.90 4.34 -9.56
N PHE A 32 -8.24 3.50 -8.78
CA PHE A 32 -6.81 3.25 -8.90
C PHE A 32 -6.47 2.07 -9.84
N GLY A 33 -7.46 1.26 -10.23
CA GLY A 33 -7.27 0.07 -11.05
C GLY A 33 -6.96 -1.16 -10.20
N ARG A 34 -5.92 -1.91 -10.53
CA ARG A 34 -5.55 -3.14 -9.83
C ARG A 34 -4.50 -2.88 -8.76
N LEU A 35 -4.66 -3.50 -7.59
CA LEU A 35 -3.70 -3.51 -6.49
C LEU A 35 -3.11 -4.91 -6.33
N ARG A 36 -1.78 -4.99 -6.18
CA ARG A 36 -1.07 -6.14 -5.61
C ARG A 36 -0.16 -5.67 -4.49
N LEU A 37 -0.18 -6.36 -3.36
CA LEU A 37 0.63 -6.05 -2.20
C LEU A 37 1.16 -7.34 -1.58
N GLU A 38 2.48 -7.41 -1.46
CA GLU A 38 3.18 -8.43 -0.70
C GLU A 38 3.93 -7.77 0.46
N ALA A 39 3.65 -8.23 1.67
CA ALA A 39 4.30 -7.74 2.88
C ALA A 39 4.49 -8.88 3.89
N SER A 40 5.53 -8.78 4.71
CA SER A 40 5.80 -9.78 5.74
C SER A 40 6.25 -9.12 7.04
N PRO A 41 5.92 -9.70 8.21
CA PRO A 41 6.38 -9.15 9.47
C PRO A 41 7.90 -9.24 9.55
N SER A 42 8.53 -8.12 9.87
CA SER A 42 9.96 -8.11 10.12
C SER A 42 10.32 -9.05 11.26
N ARG A 43 11.54 -9.59 11.22
CA ARG A 43 12.08 -10.43 12.31
C ARG A 43 12.66 -9.58 13.44
N LEU A 44 13.03 -8.32 13.14
CA LEU A 44 13.85 -7.47 14.00
C LEU A 44 13.04 -6.37 14.70
N GLN A 45 11.97 -5.89 14.06
CA GLN A 45 11.19 -4.74 14.51
C GLN A 45 9.68 -5.03 14.34
N PRO A 46 8.79 -4.36 15.09
CA PRO A 46 7.34 -4.54 14.97
C PRO A 46 6.76 -3.82 13.74
N GLN A 47 7.34 -4.09 12.56
CA GLN A 47 7.00 -3.51 11.26
C GLN A 47 6.64 -4.59 10.23
N TRP A 48 5.90 -4.20 9.20
CA TRP A 48 5.85 -4.91 7.93
C TRP A 48 6.98 -4.45 7.02
N ASP A 49 7.74 -5.40 6.51
CA ASP A 49 8.62 -5.21 5.36
C ASP A 49 7.77 -5.46 4.10
N ILE A 50 7.56 -4.41 3.31
CA ILE A 50 6.79 -4.43 2.05
C ILE A 50 7.76 -4.79 0.94
N SER A 51 7.67 -6.02 0.42
CA SER A 51 8.51 -6.49 -0.68
C SER A 51 8.06 -5.96 -2.02
N SER A 52 6.74 -5.84 -2.22
CA SER A 52 6.16 -5.38 -3.48
C SER A 52 4.81 -4.71 -3.23
N LEU A 53 4.65 -3.49 -3.75
CA LEU A 53 3.39 -2.79 -3.87
C LEU A 53 3.24 -2.34 -5.32
N VAL A 54 2.24 -2.86 -6.01
CA VAL A 54 1.93 -2.51 -7.40
C VAL A 54 0.50 -2.00 -7.47
N ILE A 55 0.34 -0.78 -7.98
CA ILE A 55 -0.96 -0.21 -8.33
C ILE A 55 -0.93 0.15 -9.81
N GLU A 56 -1.81 -0.43 -10.61
CA GLU A 56 -1.79 -0.24 -12.05
C GLU A 56 -3.16 0.00 -12.65
N ASN A 57 -3.19 0.90 -13.63
CA ASN A 57 -4.33 1.15 -14.50
C ASN A 57 -3.82 1.48 -15.91
N PRO A 58 -4.71 1.63 -16.91
CA PRO A 58 -4.26 1.88 -18.28
C PRO A 58 -3.48 3.19 -18.49
N GLN A 59 -3.51 4.12 -17.51
CA GLN A 59 -2.85 5.43 -17.61
C GLN A 59 -1.53 5.48 -16.82
N ALA A 60 -1.34 4.64 -15.81
CA ALA A 60 -0.14 4.63 -14.99
C ALA A 60 0.07 3.32 -14.23
N ARG A 61 1.32 3.07 -13.87
CA ARG A 61 1.76 1.97 -13.01
C ARG A 61 2.68 2.51 -11.92
N PHE A 62 2.27 2.35 -10.68
CA PHE A 62 3.02 2.62 -9.48
C PHE A 62 3.61 1.31 -8.96
N GLU A 63 4.91 1.30 -8.70
CA GLU A 63 5.63 0.18 -8.12
C GLU A 63 6.45 0.70 -6.95
N GLY A 64 6.40 0.01 -5.81
CA GLY A 64 7.15 0.41 -4.64
C GLY A 64 7.44 -0.73 -3.69
N SER A 65 8.39 -0.47 -2.80
CA SER A 65 8.76 -1.35 -1.68
C SER A 65 9.15 -0.49 -0.49
N GLY A 66 9.24 -1.07 0.70
CA GLY A 66 9.62 -0.30 1.89
C GLY A 66 9.13 -0.92 3.17
N GLN A 67 8.69 -0.09 4.11
CA GLN A 67 8.24 -0.54 5.43
C GLN A 67 7.01 0.21 5.91
N TRP A 68 6.21 -0.48 6.71
CA TRP A 68 5.11 0.09 7.47
C TRP A 68 5.23 -0.32 8.93
N ALA A 69 5.10 0.60 9.88
CA ALA A 69 5.13 0.31 11.29
C ALA A 69 4.02 1.05 12.02
N ALA A 70 3.29 0.37 12.91
CA ALA A 70 2.46 1.08 13.88
C ALA A 70 3.36 1.71 14.95
N LEU A 71 3.13 2.98 15.26
CA LEU A 71 3.88 3.71 16.29
C LEU A 71 3.37 3.40 17.70
N SER A 72 2.13 2.91 17.82
CA SER A 72 1.58 2.35 19.05
C SER A 72 1.13 0.91 18.82
N LEU A 73 1.62 0.01 19.67
CA LEU A 73 1.22 -1.40 19.60
C LEU A 73 -0.05 -1.69 20.41
N ALA A 74 -0.48 -0.74 21.24
CA ALA A 74 -1.78 -0.78 21.92
C ALA A 74 -2.90 -0.26 21.02
N ASP A 75 -2.57 0.59 20.04
CA ASP A 75 -3.50 1.11 19.04
C ASP A 75 -2.92 0.96 17.61
N PRO A 76 -2.98 -0.26 17.03
CA PRO A 76 -2.44 -0.54 15.71
C PRO A 76 -3.13 0.21 14.56
N LEU A 77 -4.31 0.79 14.78
CA LEU A 77 -5.01 1.65 13.83
C LEU A 77 -4.77 3.15 14.11
N GLY A 78 -4.02 3.47 15.16
CA GLY A 78 -3.65 4.82 15.54
C GLY A 78 -2.49 5.35 14.69
N LEU A 79 -1.53 5.99 15.34
CA LEU A 79 -0.37 6.58 14.66
C LEU A 79 0.47 5.48 13.99
N SER A 80 0.76 5.62 12.70
CA SER A 80 1.61 4.70 11.96
C SER A 80 2.80 5.44 11.34
N GLN A 81 3.65 4.73 10.62
CA GLN A 81 4.64 5.32 9.75
C GLN A 81 4.83 4.41 8.54
N THR A 82 4.62 4.96 7.36
CA THR A 82 4.92 4.32 6.09
C THR A 82 6.13 4.98 5.47
N ARG A 83 7.05 4.17 4.93
CA ARG A 83 8.16 4.63 4.10
C ARG A 83 8.22 3.74 2.87
N LEU A 84 8.21 4.35 1.69
CA LEU A 84 8.29 3.64 0.42
C LEU A 84 9.35 4.29 -0.48
N GLN A 85 10.14 3.46 -1.12
CA GLN A 85 10.81 3.81 -2.38
C GLN A 85 9.88 3.41 -3.52
N PHE A 86 9.74 4.26 -4.53
CA PHE A 86 8.77 4.03 -5.59
C PHE A 86 9.25 4.48 -6.96
N VAL A 87 8.61 3.90 -7.97
CA VAL A 87 8.63 4.29 -9.37
C VAL A 87 7.18 4.43 -9.84
N LEU A 88 6.83 5.58 -10.38
CA LEU A 88 5.56 5.85 -11.02
C LEU A 88 5.80 6.07 -12.51
N SER A 89 5.34 5.15 -13.33
CA SER A 89 5.36 5.25 -14.79
C SER A 89 4.00 5.72 -15.27
N VAL A 90 3.95 6.83 -16.01
CA VAL A 90 2.71 7.47 -16.48
C VAL A 90 2.69 7.46 -17.99
N VAL A 91 1.63 6.89 -18.56
CA VAL A 91 1.33 6.93 -19.99
C VAL A 91 0.60 8.23 -20.33
N ASN A 92 -0.35 8.64 -19.48
CA ASN A 92 -1.09 9.89 -19.69
C ASN A 92 -1.49 10.52 -18.34
N GLY A 93 -0.77 11.57 -17.94
CA GLY A 93 -1.00 12.27 -16.68
C GLY A 93 -2.35 12.97 -16.58
N GLY A 94 -2.85 13.55 -17.67
CA GLY A 94 -4.18 14.18 -17.69
C GLY A 94 -5.28 13.19 -17.39
N ARG A 95 -5.33 12.08 -18.14
CA ARG A 95 -6.33 11.02 -17.90
C ARG A 95 -6.18 10.32 -16.56
N LEU A 96 -4.95 10.22 -16.04
CA LEU A 96 -4.70 9.74 -14.68
C LEU A 96 -5.37 10.66 -13.65
N LEU A 97 -5.14 11.97 -13.75
CA LEU A 97 -5.73 12.94 -12.82
C LEU A 97 -7.25 13.01 -12.94
N ASP A 98 -7.81 12.94 -14.16
CA ASP A 98 -9.25 12.84 -14.37
C ASP A 98 -9.84 11.66 -13.58
N ARG A 99 -9.22 10.48 -13.66
CA ARG A 99 -9.63 9.25 -12.94
C ARG A 99 -9.48 9.35 -11.43
N LEU A 100 -8.55 10.19 -10.96
CA LEU A 100 -8.34 10.49 -9.54
C LEU A 100 -9.22 11.64 -9.04
N GLY A 101 -10.14 12.15 -9.87
CA GLY A 101 -11.11 13.19 -9.51
C GLY A 101 -10.59 14.62 -9.68
N TYR A 102 -9.54 14.82 -10.46
CA TYR A 102 -8.91 16.12 -10.72
C TYR A 102 -8.95 16.48 -12.21
N PRO A 103 -10.13 16.66 -12.80
CA PRO A 103 -10.27 16.82 -14.23
C PRO A 103 -9.62 18.11 -14.75
N GLY A 104 -8.92 18.00 -15.89
CA GLY A 104 -8.40 19.17 -16.63
C GLY A 104 -7.24 19.92 -15.96
N LEU A 105 -6.67 19.42 -14.86
CA LEU A 105 -5.53 20.04 -14.19
C LEU A 105 -4.20 19.88 -14.96
N LEU A 106 -4.11 18.84 -15.79
CA LEU A 106 -2.90 18.52 -16.54
C LEU A 106 -3.29 18.07 -17.94
N ARG A 107 -2.48 18.47 -18.94
CA ARG A 107 -2.61 17.93 -20.30
C ARG A 107 -2.11 16.48 -20.36
N ALA A 108 -2.29 15.85 -21.52
CA ALA A 108 -1.71 14.53 -21.78
C ALA A 108 -0.17 14.60 -21.68
N THR A 109 0.36 14.16 -20.54
CA THR A 109 1.79 14.20 -20.26
C THR A 109 2.25 12.81 -19.82
N PRO A 110 3.02 12.09 -20.65
CA PRO A 110 3.71 10.88 -20.22
C PRO A 110 4.94 11.25 -19.38
N GLY A 111 5.42 10.30 -18.59
CA GLY A 111 6.66 10.49 -17.83
C GLY A 111 6.89 9.42 -16.79
N SER A 112 8.01 9.53 -16.08
CA SER A 112 8.30 8.68 -14.93
C SER A 112 8.75 9.52 -13.74
N LEU A 113 8.22 9.22 -12.56
CA LEU A 113 8.69 9.77 -11.30
C LEU A 113 9.32 8.64 -10.48
N ARG A 114 10.44 8.92 -9.83
CA ARG A 114 11.08 7.99 -8.90
C ARG A 114 11.47 8.75 -7.65
N GLY A 115 11.35 8.11 -6.49
CA GLY A 115 11.74 8.75 -5.25
C GLY A 115 11.41 7.93 -4.03
N ASN A 116 11.57 8.58 -2.90
CA ASN A 116 11.19 8.06 -1.59
C ASN A 116 10.06 8.93 -1.05
N VAL A 117 9.08 8.30 -0.43
CA VAL A 117 7.96 8.97 0.21
C VAL A 117 7.75 8.37 1.59
N GLY A 118 7.33 9.19 2.55
CA GLY A 118 6.90 8.69 3.83
C GLY A 118 5.81 9.55 4.43
N TRP A 119 4.95 8.93 5.22
CA TRP A 119 3.87 9.60 5.94
C TRP A 119 3.61 8.87 7.28
N PRO A 120 3.10 9.58 8.30
CA PRO A 120 2.57 8.97 9.52
C PRO A 120 1.23 8.25 9.28
#